data_AF-A0AA94F8C5-F1
#
_entry.id   AF-A0AA94F8C5-F1
#
_cell.length_a   1.000
_cell.length_b   1.000
_cell.length_c   1.000
_cell.angle_alpha   90.00
_cell.angle_beta   90.00
_cell.angle_gamma   90.00
#
_symmetry.space_group_name_H-M   'P 1'
#
loop_
_entity.id
_entity.type
_entity.pdbx_description
1 polymer ?
#
loop_
_entity_poly.entity_id
_entity_poly.type
_entity_poly.pdbx_seq_one_letter_code
_entity_poly.pdbx_strand_id
1 'polypeptide(L)'
;MGTYLIENTFNPFDTKRISDKYLLECRKIWEETTKNNVEPIFTLKNLAILTNQDYKTLLYYTQRRVKPYQKKVIKKNNKLRELYIPRKNLAVVQRWIKNNILDRLKSSVYSTAYEKNSSIKKNAEAHISDNWLIKLDIKDFFSSIKEDSVYQIFFELGYPKLLSLELSRLCTIAEPNDFKDKIKPYFKSK
;
A
#
# COMPACT_ATOMS: atom_id res chain seq x y z
N MET A 1 0.34 4.28 -37.45
CA MET A 1 1.39 3.58 -36.68
C MET A 1 2.39 4.64 -36.24
N GLY A 2 2.41 4.97 -34.96
CA GLY A 2 3.21 6.08 -34.44
C GLY A 2 3.13 6.06 -32.92
N THR A 3 3.90 5.18 -32.31
CA THR A 3 4.05 5.08 -30.86
C THR A 3 4.87 6.27 -30.38
N TYR A 4 4.22 7.23 -29.71
CA TYR A 4 4.91 8.23 -28.92
C TYR A 4 5.60 7.53 -27.75
N LEU A 5 6.85 7.13 -27.96
CA LEU A 5 7.77 6.78 -26.88
C LEU A 5 8.06 8.06 -26.11
N ILE A 6 7.29 8.32 -25.06
CA ILE A 6 7.69 9.28 -24.04
C ILE A 6 8.83 8.60 -23.31
N GLU A 7 10.06 8.95 -23.70
CA GLU A 7 11.25 8.42 -23.05
C GLU A 7 11.21 8.74 -21.54
N ASN A 8 11.26 7.68 -20.73
CA ASN A 8 11.48 7.73 -19.28
C ASN A 8 12.92 8.18 -18.93
N THR A 9 13.53 9.09 -19.70
CA THR A 9 14.96 9.42 -19.65
C THR A 9 15.33 10.51 -18.66
N PHE A 10 14.37 11.20 -18.03
CA PHE A 10 14.75 12.14 -16.98
C PHE A 10 15.08 11.39 -15.69
N ASN A 11 16.34 11.00 -15.59
CA ASN A 11 17.01 10.57 -14.38
C ASN A 11 17.12 11.78 -13.43
N PRO A 12 16.58 11.73 -12.18
CA PRO A 12 16.75 12.82 -11.22
C PRO A 12 18.22 13.07 -10.81
N PHE A 13 19.15 12.21 -11.23
CA PHE A 13 20.59 12.38 -11.10
C PHE A 13 21.28 12.93 -12.36
N ASP A 14 20.56 13.11 -13.47
CA ASP A 14 21.07 13.82 -14.66
C ASP A 14 20.83 15.32 -14.52
N THR A 15 21.72 16.02 -13.82
CA THR A 15 22.05 17.42 -14.14
C THR A 15 23.38 17.79 -13.49
N LYS A 16 24.18 18.59 -14.19
CA LYS A 16 25.46 19.15 -13.74
C LYS A 16 25.37 20.07 -12.49
N ARG A 17 24.29 20.02 -11.69
CA ARG A 17 24.22 20.68 -10.37
C ARG A 17 23.04 20.16 -9.53
N ILE A 18 23.19 18.99 -8.91
CA ILE A 18 22.29 18.57 -7.84
C ILE A 18 22.51 19.50 -6.64
N SER A 19 21.46 20.08 -6.07
CA SER A 19 21.60 20.95 -4.90
C SER A 19 22.06 20.18 -3.67
N ASP A 20 22.94 20.77 -2.85
CA ASP A 20 23.40 20.17 -1.58
C ASP A 20 22.24 19.85 -0.64
N LYS A 21 21.19 20.68 -0.67
CA LYS A 21 19.95 20.46 0.08
C LYS A 21 19.28 19.13 -0.31
N TYR A 22 19.16 18.87 -1.61
CA TYR A 22 18.56 17.62 -2.10
C TYR A 22 19.42 16.39 -1.76
N LEU A 23 20.75 16.50 -1.89
CA LEU A 23 21.66 15.43 -1.49
C LEU A 23 21.55 15.12 0.01
N LEU A 24 21.41 16.15 0.84
CA LEU A 24 21.20 16.00 2.27
C LEU A 24 19.85 15.32 2.57
N GLU A 25 18.79 15.68 1.85
CA GLU A 25 17.49 15.01 1.97
C GLU A 25 17.59 13.53 1.57
N CYS A 26 18.20 13.20 0.43
CA CYS A 26 18.41 11.82 0.01
C CYS A 26 19.23 11.02 1.02
N ARG A 27 20.28 11.61 1.58
CA ARG A 27 21.11 10.98 2.63
C ARG A 27 20.27 10.66 3.87
N LYS A 28 19.46 11.59 4.34
CA LYS A 28 18.56 11.37 5.49
C LYS A 28 17.57 10.23 5.24
N ILE A 29 16.95 10.21 4.05
CA ILE A 29 16.04 9.12 3.67
C ILE A 29 16.78 7.79 3.69
N TRP A 30 17.97 7.74 3.09
CA TRP A 30 18.79 6.53 3.05
C TRP A 30 19.16 6.05 4.45
N GLU A 31 19.63 6.93 5.34
CA GLU A 31 20.01 6.59 6.72
C GLU A 31 18.82 6.04 7.51
N GLU A 32 17.66 6.70 7.49
CA GLU A 32 16.48 6.26 8.26
C GLU A 32 15.88 4.96 7.71
N THR A 33 15.76 4.82 6.38
CA THR A 33 15.19 3.61 5.77
C THR A 33 16.10 2.39 5.95
N THR A 34 17.42 2.56 5.79
CA THR A 34 18.39 1.46 6.00
C THR A 34 18.48 1.04 7.47
N LYS A 35 18.39 1.98 8.41
CA LYS A 35 18.27 1.69 9.85
C LYS A 35 17.03 0.83 10.15
N ASN A 36 15.93 1.06 9.46
CA ASN A 36 14.71 0.25 9.53
C ASN A 36 14.73 -0.99 8.62
N ASN A 37 15.87 -1.30 8.00
CA ASN A 37 16.09 -2.44 7.11
C ASN A 37 15.16 -2.46 5.88
N VAL A 38 14.69 -1.32 5.39
CA VAL A 38 13.85 -1.22 4.19
C VAL A 38 14.55 -0.49 3.05
N GLU A 39 14.09 -0.73 1.82
CA GLU A 39 14.70 -0.15 0.64
C GLU A 39 14.46 1.36 0.54
N PRO A 40 15.50 2.19 0.34
CA PRO A 40 15.33 3.63 0.17
C PRO A 40 14.57 3.95 -1.12
N ILE A 41 13.61 4.87 -1.02
CA ILE A 41 12.92 5.50 -2.14
C ILE A 41 13.03 6.99 -1.93
N PHE A 42 13.56 7.71 -2.92
CA PHE A 42 13.80 9.15 -2.79
C PHE A 42 12.61 9.99 -3.27
N THR A 43 11.89 9.50 -4.28
CA THR A 43 10.73 10.18 -4.89
C THR A 43 9.80 9.16 -5.54
N LEU A 44 8.55 9.55 -5.84
CA LEU A 44 7.65 8.74 -6.67
C LEU A 44 8.26 8.39 -8.04
N LYS A 45 9.06 9.30 -8.61
CA LYS A 45 9.76 9.05 -9.87
C LYS A 45 10.82 7.96 -9.74
N ASN A 46 11.59 7.99 -8.65
CA ASN A 46 12.55 6.94 -8.36
C ASN A 46 11.85 5.58 -8.20
N LEU A 47 10.69 5.51 -7.52
CA LEU A 47 9.88 4.29 -7.48
C LEU A 47 9.42 3.82 -8.87
N ALA A 48 9.00 4.75 -9.73
CA ALA A 48 8.60 4.44 -11.11
C ALA A 48 9.75 3.80 -11.90
N ILE A 49 10.97 4.33 -11.76
CA ILE A 49 12.18 3.77 -12.37
C ILE A 49 12.48 2.37 -11.80
N LEU A 50 12.49 2.21 -10.47
CA LEU A 50 12.76 0.93 -9.80
C LEU A 50 11.78 -0.18 -10.20
N THR A 51 10.56 0.17 -10.57
CA THR A 51 9.48 -0.76 -10.94
C THR A 51 9.25 -0.85 -12.44
N ASN A 52 10.05 -0.13 -13.24
CA ASN A 52 9.88 0.03 -14.69
C ASN A 52 8.43 0.39 -15.08
N GLN A 53 7.84 1.35 -14.37
CA GLN A 53 6.49 1.86 -14.63
C GLN A 53 6.53 3.33 -15.08
N ASP A 54 5.48 3.77 -15.77
CA ASP A 54 5.33 5.17 -16.16
C ASP A 54 5.04 6.06 -14.94
N TYR A 55 5.89 7.08 -14.73
CA TYR A 55 5.75 8.03 -13.63
C TYR A 55 4.42 8.77 -13.65
N LYS A 56 3.95 9.22 -14.83
CA LYS A 56 2.70 9.98 -14.93
C LYS A 56 1.51 9.14 -14.45
N THR A 57 1.51 7.87 -14.78
CA THR A 57 0.49 6.93 -14.35
C THR A 57 0.48 6.76 -12.84
N LEU A 58 1.64 6.56 -12.21
CA LEU A 58 1.72 6.47 -10.75
C LEU A 58 1.28 7.78 -10.08
N LEU A 59 1.70 8.93 -10.63
CA LEU A 59 1.28 10.25 -10.15
C LEU A 59 -0.25 10.42 -10.22
N TYR A 60 -0.89 9.95 -11.28
CA TYR A 60 -2.36 10.00 -11.37
C TYR A 60 -3.05 9.06 -10.37
N TYR A 61 -2.42 7.95 -10.00
CA TYR A 61 -2.91 7.08 -8.93
C TYR A 61 -2.78 7.74 -7.56
N THR A 62 -1.62 8.33 -7.25
CA THR A 62 -1.40 9.03 -5.97
C THR A 62 -2.23 10.31 -5.86
N GLN A 63 -2.59 10.94 -6.97
CA GLN A 63 -3.53 12.07 -7.01
C GLN A 63 -5.00 11.63 -7.03
N ARG A 64 -5.27 10.32 -7.04
CA ARG A 64 -6.63 9.74 -7.15
C ARG A 64 -7.42 10.24 -8.37
N ARG A 65 -6.72 10.64 -9.45
CA ARG A 65 -7.32 11.12 -10.71
C ARG A 65 -7.81 9.97 -11.59
N VAL A 66 -7.21 8.79 -11.44
CA VAL A 66 -7.56 7.57 -12.18
C VAL A 66 -7.75 6.44 -11.19
N LYS A 67 -8.81 5.64 -11.36
CA LYS A 67 -9.06 4.44 -10.54
C LYS A 67 -8.05 3.34 -10.90
N PRO A 68 -7.16 2.93 -9.98
CA PRO A 68 -6.14 1.94 -10.31
C PRO A 68 -6.58 0.49 -10.03
N TYR A 69 -7.80 0.31 -9.54
CA TYR A 69 -8.41 -0.99 -9.27
C TYR A 69 -9.68 -1.18 -10.09
N GLN A 70 -9.93 -2.43 -10.48
CA GLN A 70 -11.19 -2.88 -11.05
C GLN A 70 -11.98 -3.64 -9.98
N LYS A 71 -13.23 -3.23 -9.76
CA LYS A 71 -14.15 -3.92 -8.87
C LYS A 71 -14.72 -5.16 -9.58
N LYS A 72 -14.69 -6.31 -8.91
CA LYS A 72 -15.30 -7.57 -9.36
C LYS A 72 -16.11 -8.17 -8.21
N VAL A 73 -17.34 -8.59 -8.48
CA VAL A 73 -18.17 -9.27 -7.47
C VAL A 73 -18.14 -10.77 -7.73
N ILE A 74 -17.87 -11.56 -6.71
CA ILE A 74 -17.92 -13.02 -6.75
C ILE A 74 -18.87 -13.58 -5.71
N LYS A 75 -19.48 -14.73 -5.99
CA LYS A 75 -20.30 -15.46 -5.01
C LYS A 75 -19.44 -16.51 -4.31
N LYS A 76 -19.40 -16.49 -2.98
CA LYS A 76 -18.73 -17.51 -2.15
C LYS A 76 -19.59 -17.84 -0.94
N ASN A 77 -19.91 -19.11 -0.75
CA ASN A 77 -20.77 -19.62 0.34
C ASN A 77 -22.09 -18.83 0.45
N ASN A 78 -22.76 -18.61 -0.69
CA ASN A 78 -23.99 -17.82 -0.81
C ASN A 78 -23.92 -16.34 -0.40
N LYS A 79 -22.72 -15.80 -0.13
CA LYS A 79 -22.49 -14.36 0.08
C LYS A 79 -21.79 -13.75 -1.14
N LEU A 80 -22.16 -12.52 -1.47
CA LEU A 80 -21.44 -11.71 -2.44
C LEU A 80 -20.19 -11.12 -1.78
N ARG A 81 -19.05 -11.17 -2.48
CA ARG A 81 -17.80 -10.55 -2.05
C ARG A 81 -17.32 -9.63 -3.15
N GLU A 82 -17.00 -8.41 -2.77
CA GLU A 82 -16.37 -7.43 -3.65
C GLU A 82 -14.86 -7.62 -3.59
N LEU A 83 -14.24 -7.71 -4.76
CA LEU A 83 -12.80 -7.79 -4.93
C LEU A 83 -12.33 -6.57 -5.71
N TYR A 84 -11.23 -5.98 -5.24
CA TYR A 84 -10.56 -4.88 -5.92
C TYR A 84 -9.27 -5.39 -6.54
N ILE A 85 -9.26 -5.54 -7.85
CA ILE A 85 -8.14 -6.11 -8.60
C ILE A 85 -7.28 -4.95 -9.12
N PRO A 86 -6.02 -4.80 -8.68
CA PRO A 86 -5.16 -3.74 -9.17
C PRO A 86 -4.87 -3.94 -10.66
N ARG A 87 -4.79 -2.85 -11.42
CA ARG A 87 -4.28 -2.87 -12.79
C ARG A 87 -2.85 -3.41 -12.78
N LYS A 88 -2.43 -4.03 -13.89
CA LYS A 88 -1.13 -4.73 -13.99
C LYS A 88 0.06 -3.87 -13.54
N ASN A 89 0.10 -2.62 -13.96
CA ASN A 89 1.13 -1.66 -13.58
C ASN A 89 1.14 -1.38 -12.07
N LEU A 90 -0.01 -1.15 -11.44
CA LEU A 90 -0.09 -0.98 -9.98
C LEU A 90 0.31 -2.28 -9.26
N ALA A 91 -0.11 -3.44 -9.75
CA ALA A 91 0.23 -4.73 -9.16
C ALA A 91 1.75 -4.99 -9.13
N VAL A 92 2.48 -4.55 -10.16
CA VAL A 92 3.95 -4.60 -10.20
C VAL A 92 4.54 -3.73 -9.09
N VAL A 93 4.08 -2.48 -8.95
CA VAL A 93 4.55 -1.56 -7.91
C VAL A 93 4.26 -2.11 -6.51
N GLN A 94 3.04 -2.59 -6.27
CA GLN A 94 2.66 -3.15 -4.97
C GLN A 94 3.46 -4.39 -4.61
N ARG A 95 3.79 -5.24 -5.60
CA ARG A 95 4.65 -6.40 -5.37
C ARG A 95 6.07 -5.98 -5.00
N TRP A 96 6.58 -4.95 -5.66
CA TRP A 96 7.88 -4.37 -5.31
C TRP A 96 7.88 -3.82 -3.89
N ILE A 97 6.86 -3.02 -3.52
CA ILE A 97 6.68 -2.48 -2.16
C ILE A 97 6.60 -3.60 -1.14
N LYS A 98 5.79 -4.63 -1.42
CA LYS A 98 5.67 -5.81 -0.56
C LYS A 98 7.03 -6.45 -0.32
N ASN A 99 7.76 -6.80 -1.38
CA ASN A 99 8.98 -7.60 -1.25
C ASN A 99 10.16 -6.81 -0.66
N ASN A 100 10.25 -5.51 -0.94
CA ASN A 100 11.40 -4.68 -0.56
C ASN A 100 11.18 -3.85 0.71
N ILE A 101 9.93 -3.70 1.15
CA ILE A 101 9.58 -2.91 2.33
C ILE A 101 8.79 -3.77 3.31
N LEU A 102 7.58 -4.19 2.96
CA LEU A 102 6.63 -4.74 3.94
C LEU A 102 7.02 -6.14 4.45
N ASP A 103 7.57 -6.99 3.59
CA ASP A 103 8.05 -8.34 3.95
C ASP A 103 9.28 -8.32 4.87
N ARG A 104 9.91 -7.14 5.06
CA ARG A 104 11.04 -6.95 5.96
C ARG A 104 10.60 -6.53 7.37
N LEU A 105 9.33 -6.17 7.54
CA LEU A 105 8.73 -5.83 8.82
C LEU A 105 8.42 -7.11 9.61
N LYS A 106 8.57 -7.03 10.94
CA LYS A 106 8.17 -8.12 11.82
C LYS A 106 6.76 -7.88 12.31
N SER A 107 5.86 -8.83 12.06
CA SER A 107 4.57 -8.87 12.74
C SER A 107 4.72 -9.55 14.12
N SER A 108 3.61 -9.60 14.86
CA SER A 108 3.54 -10.32 16.13
C SER A 108 3.94 -11.79 15.94
N VAL A 109 4.69 -12.34 16.90
CA VAL A 109 5.08 -13.77 16.91
C VAL A 109 3.89 -14.73 16.94
N TYR A 110 2.71 -14.23 17.32
CA TYR A 110 1.45 -14.98 17.32
C TYR A 110 0.69 -14.86 16.00
N SER A 111 1.12 -13.98 15.08
CA SER A 111 0.51 -13.85 13.76
C SER A 111 0.93 -15.02 12.87
N THR A 112 -0.05 -15.80 12.45
CA THR A 112 0.14 -16.96 11.57
C THR A 112 -0.52 -16.76 10.19
N ALA A 113 -1.11 -15.60 9.94
CA ALA A 113 -1.70 -15.26 8.66
C ALA A 113 -0.72 -14.44 7.81
N TYR A 114 -0.69 -14.71 6.50
CA TYR A 114 0.04 -13.94 5.49
C TYR A 114 1.57 -13.81 5.67
N GLU A 115 2.13 -14.49 6.67
CA GLU A 115 3.57 -14.56 6.93
C GLU A 115 4.27 -15.67 6.14
N LYS A 116 5.55 -15.44 5.85
CA LYS A 116 6.42 -16.48 5.26
C LYS A 116 6.52 -17.66 6.22
N ASN A 117 6.48 -18.88 5.68
CA ASN A 117 6.57 -20.13 6.43
C ASN A 117 5.45 -20.32 7.47
N SER A 118 4.33 -19.60 7.36
CA SER A 118 3.14 -19.86 8.17
C SER A 118 2.16 -20.78 7.45
N SER A 119 1.33 -21.47 8.22
CA SER A 119 0.28 -22.36 7.69
C SER A 119 -0.92 -22.42 8.62
N ILE A 120 -2.06 -22.83 8.06
CA ILE A 120 -3.29 -23.11 8.82
C ILE A 120 -3.01 -24.14 9.92
N LYS A 121 -2.17 -25.14 9.62
CA LYS A 121 -1.75 -26.17 10.57
C LYS A 121 -1.00 -25.56 11.75
N LYS A 122 0.02 -24.72 11.48
CA LYS A 122 0.81 -24.04 12.52
C LYS A 122 -0.05 -23.17 13.43
N ASN A 123 -1.07 -22.50 12.88
CA ASN A 123 -2.03 -21.76 13.69
C ASN A 123 -2.84 -22.68 14.60
N ALA A 124 -3.35 -23.80 14.08
CA ALA A 124 -4.14 -24.74 14.88
C ALA A 124 -3.30 -25.43 15.97
N GLU A 125 -2.04 -25.78 15.67
CA GLU A 125 -1.10 -26.41 16.61
C GLU A 125 -0.91 -25.58 17.89
N ALA A 126 -0.95 -24.25 17.80
CA ALA A 126 -0.85 -23.35 18.95
C ALA A 126 -2.03 -23.46 19.94
N HIS A 127 -3.14 -24.10 19.55
CA HIS A 127 -4.38 -24.15 20.33
C HIS A 127 -4.86 -25.57 20.68
N ILE A 128 -4.09 -26.62 20.36
CA ILE A 128 -4.53 -28.02 20.54
C ILE A 128 -4.79 -28.37 22.01
N SER A 129 -4.02 -27.80 22.93
CA SER A 129 -4.11 -28.07 24.37
C SER A 129 -5.07 -27.14 25.13
N ASP A 130 -5.76 -26.25 24.44
CA ASP A 130 -6.65 -25.28 25.08
C ASP A 130 -8.04 -25.88 25.34
N ASN A 131 -8.51 -25.80 26.58
CA ASN A 131 -9.84 -26.29 26.96
C ASN A 131 -11.00 -25.41 26.43
N TRP A 132 -10.70 -24.17 26.06
CA TRP A 132 -11.69 -23.18 25.62
C TRP A 132 -11.08 -22.29 24.53
N LEU A 133 -11.85 -22.04 23.46
CA LEU A 133 -11.42 -21.20 22.34
C LEU A 133 -12.39 -20.02 22.14
N ILE A 134 -11.86 -18.81 22.08
CA ILE A 134 -12.62 -17.61 21.69
C ILE A 134 -12.40 -17.38 20.20
N LYS A 135 -13.50 -17.41 19.43
CA LYS A 135 -13.47 -17.12 17.99
C LYS A 135 -13.96 -15.70 17.74
N LEU A 136 -13.08 -14.87 17.20
CA LEU A 136 -13.37 -13.50 16.79
C LEU A 136 -13.26 -13.37 15.26
N ASP A 137 -14.12 -12.56 14.65
CA ASP A 137 -14.06 -12.23 13.23
C ASP A 137 -14.24 -10.73 13.04
N ILE A 138 -13.43 -10.12 12.19
CA ILE A 138 -13.48 -8.68 11.91
C ILE A 138 -14.35 -8.48 10.67
N LYS A 139 -15.46 -7.75 10.85
CA LYS A 139 -16.30 -7.37 9.73
C LYS A 139 -15.54 -6.45 8.78
N ASP A 140 -15.57 -6.78 7.48
CA ASP A 140 -15.04 -5.95 6.40
C ASP A 140 -13.56 -5.55 6.57
N PHE A 141 -12.72 -6.49 7.05
CA PHE A 141 -11.30 -6.25 7.40
C PHE A 141 -10.50 -5.44 6.38
N PHE A 142 -10.60 -5.75 5.07
CA PHE A 142 -9.78 -5.06 4.07
C PHE A 142 -10.24 -3.62 3.78
N SER A 143 -11.56 -3.37 3.79
CA SER A 143 -12.11 -2.01 3.59
C SER A 143 -12.09 -1.18 4.87
N SER A 144 -11.86 -1.78 6.04
CA SER A 144 -11.70 -1.06 7.29
C SER A 144 -10.28 -0.50 7.51
N ILE A 145 -9.29 -0.94 6.73
CA ILE A 145 -7.93 -0.38 6.76
C ILE A 145 -7.94 1.02 6.16
N LYS A 146 -7.54 2.00 6.95
CA LYS A 146 -7.53 3.42 6.57
C LYS A 146 -6.19 3.86 5.99
N GLU A 147 -6.23 4.86 5.10
CA GLU A 147 -5.04 5.47 4.48
C GLU A 147 -4.07 6.07 5.51
N ASP A 148 -4.60 6.69 6.59
CA ASP A 148 -3.80 7.29 7.66
C ASP A 148 -2.95 6.25 8.41
N SER A 149 -3.49 5.05 8.63
CA SER A 149 -2.78 3.95 9.27
C SER A 149 -1.65 3.46 8.39
N VAL A 150 -1.88 3.33 7.08
CA VAL A 150 -0.84 2.93 6.12
C VAL A 150 0.21 4.03 5.94
N TYR A 151 -0.21 5.29 5.92
CA TYR A 151 0.70 6.44 5.91
C TYR A 151 1.67 6.41 7.09
N GLN A 152 1.15 6.15 8.30
CA GLN A 152 1.94 6.15 9.52
C GLN A 152 3.04 5.07 9.47
N ILE A 153 2.73 3.88 8.94
CA ILE A 153 3.72 2.81 8.74
C ILE A 153 4.87 3.31 7.87
N PHE A 154 4.60 3.88 6.69
CA PHE A 154 5.68 4.38 5.82
C PHE A 154 6.43 5.56 6.45
N PHE A 155 5.75 6.45 7.16
CA PHE A 155 6.41 7.56 7.84
C PHE A 155 7.37 7.10 8.95
N GLU A 156 6.96 6.12 9.77
CA GLU A 156 7.81 5.54 10.82
C GLU A 156 9.01 4.78 10.26
N LEU A 157 8.91 4.26 9.04
CA LEU A 157 10.03 3.62 8.34
C LEU A 157 11.08 4.61 7.81
N GLY A 158 10.85 5.92 7.92
CA GLY A 158 11.82 6.94 7.53
C GLY A 158 11.55 7.59 6.17
N TYR A 159 10.42 7.29 5.52
CA TYR A 159 10.05 7.98 4.28
C TYR A 159 9.53 9.41 4.58
N PRO A 160 9.84 10.41 3.73
CA PRO A 160 9.32 11.77 3.90
C PRO A 160 7.79 11.83 3.79
N LYS A 161 7.17 12.79 4.46
CA LYS A 161 5.70 12.96 4.50
C LYS A 161 5.00 12.80 3.15
N LEU A 162 5.47 13.49 2.11
CA LEU A 162 4.86 13.39 0.78
C LEU A 162 4.95 11.96 0.23
N LEU A 163 6.11 11.33 0.34
CA LEU A 163 6.34 10.00 -0.17
C LEU A 163 5.55 8.95 0.62
N SER A 164 5.43 9.08 1.94
CA SER A 164 4.59 8.21 2.77
C SER A 164 3.12 8.27 2.35
N LEU A 165 2.63 9.46 1.98
CA LEU A 165 1.27 9.63 1.44
C LEU A 165 1.12 9.01 0.04
N GLU A 166 2.13 9.15 -0.81
CA GLU A 166 2.11 8.55 -2.15
C GLU A 166 2.12 7.02 -2.07
N LEU A 167 2.99 6.45 -1.23
CA LEU A 167 3.04 5.00 -0.99
C LEU A 167 1.74 4.48 -0.38
N SER A 168 1.17 5.19 0.60
CA SER A 168 -0.11 4.78 1.20
C SER A 168 -1.24 4.79 0.18
N ARG A 169 -1.30 5.77 -0.72
CA ARG A 169 -2.29 5.85 -1.82
C ARG A 169 -2.10 4.79 -2.90
N LEU A 170 -0.87 4.34 -3.12
CA LEU A 170 -0.62 3.20 -3.99
C LEU A 170 -1.05 1.88 -3.35
N CYS A 171 -1.12 1.80 -2.02
CA CYS A 171 -1.49 0.59 -1.28
C CYS A 171 -2.95 0.54 -0.82
N THR A 172 -3.68 1.66 -0.90
CA THR A 172 -5.05 1.78 -0.39
C THR A 172 -6.02 2.21 -1.48
N ILE A 173 -7.30 1.98 -1.20
CA ILE A 173 -8.39 2.41 -2.07
C ILE A 173 -9.12 3.54 -1.38
N ALA A 174 -9.34 4.61 -2.13
CA ALA A 174 -10.34 5.59 -1.77
C ALA A 174 -11.71 4.91 -1.84
N GLU A 175 -12.39 4.71 -0.71
CA GLU A 175 -13.83 4.61 -0.81
C GLU A 175 -14.33 5.91 -1.47
N PRO A 176 -15.29 5.84 -2.41
CA PRO A 176 -16.02 7.03 -2.80
C PRO A 176 -16.46 7.72 -1.52
N ASN A 177 -16.25 9.02 -1.42
CA ASN A 177 -16.83 9.81 -0.33
C ASN A 177 -18.36 9.71 -0.44
N ASP A 178 -18.96 8.68 0.14
CA ASP A 178 -20.40 8.58 0.43
C ASP A 178 -20.75 9.50 1.62
N PHE A 179 -20.06 10.64 1.76
CA PHE A 179 -20.46 11.70 2.68
C PHE A 179 -21.83 12.28 2.33
N LYS A 180 -22.39 11.96 1.16
CA LYS A 180 -23.76 12.34 0.78
C LYS A 180 -24.84 11.32 1.18
N ASP A 181 -24.49 10.06 1.48
CA ASP A 181 -25.49 8.99 1.65
C ASP A 181 -25.65 8.47 3.10
N LYS A 182 -24.93 9.06 4.06
CA LYS A 182 -24.97 8.65 5.49
C LYS A 182 -25.51 9.69 6.48
N ILE A 183 -26.29 10.67 6.03
CA ILE A 183 -27.19 11.42 6.92
C ILE A 183 -28.60 10.83 6.78
N LYS A 184 -28.86 9.72 7.46
CA LYS A 184 -30.24 9.38 7.82
C LYS A 184 -30.52 10.07 9.15
N PRO A 185 -31.48 11.02 9.23
CA PRO A 185 -31.83 11.62 10.50
C PRO A 185 -32.29 10.52 11.45
N TYR A 186 -31.72 10.53 12.65
CA TYR A 186 -31.95 9.52 13.70
C TYR A 186 -33.35 9.60 14.32
N PHE A 187 -34.28 10.35 13.73
CA PHE A 187 -35.66 10.45 14.16
C PHE A 187 -36.59 9.98 13.05
N LYS A 188 -37.23 8.83 13.27
CA LYS A 188 -38.53 8.54 12.67
C LYS A 188 -39.57 9.30 13.48
N SER A 189 -40.21 10.32 12.92
CA SER A 189 -41.47 10.80 13.49
C SER A 189 -42.50 9.67 13.37
N LYS A 190 -43.23 9.42 14.44
CA LYS A 190 -44.44 8.58 14.42
C LYS A 190 -45.50 9.19 13.52
#